data_AF-A0A8S2ZSK6-F1
#
_entry.id   AF-A0A8S2ZSK6-F1
#
_cell.length_a   1.000
_cell.length_b   1.000
_cell.length_c   1.000
_cell.angle_alpha   90.00
_cell.angle_beta   90.00
_cell.angle_gamma   90.00
#
_symmetry.space_group_name_H-M   'P 1'
#
loop_
_entity.id
_entity.type
_entity.pdbx_description
1 polymer ?
#
loop_
_entity_poly.entity_id
_entity_poly.type
_entity_poly.pdbx_seq_one_letter_code
_entity_poly.pdbx_strand_id
1 'polypeptide(L)' 'KYLIDLAKQVHSVYHYGVHGPTFGYPHDINIANGSNANNASYTNFPSTYLDTTGKGNNTFTGARNFTTSDIEVFKLA' A
#
# COMPACT_ATOMS: atom_id res chain seq x y z
N LYS A 1 -2.65 -3.73 -14.22
CA LYS A 1 -1.65 -4.67 -13.65
C LYS A 1 -0.43 -3.85 -13.25
N TYR A 2 -0.16 -3.68 -11.95
CA TYR A 2 1.05 -2.99 -11.50
C TYR A 2 2.24 -3.94 -11.61
N LEU A 3 3.34 -3.45 -12.16
CA LEU A 3 4.57 -4.22 -12.30
C LEU A 3 5.39 -4.06 -11.02
N ILE A 4 5.91 -5.18 -10.52
CA ILE A 4 6.83 -5.21 -9.39
C ILE A 4 8.26 -5.12 -9.93
N ASP A 5 9.12 -4.35 -9.28
CA ASP A 5 10.57 -4.46 -9.47
C ASP A 5 10.98 -5.90 -9.15
N LEU A 6 11.53 -6.62 -10.13
CA LEU A 6 11.90 -8.03 -10.00
C LEU A 6 12.86 -8.27 -8.83
N ALA A 7 13.68 -7.29 -8.45
CA ALA A 7 14.57 -7.38 -7.30
C ALA A 7 13.84 -7.34 -5.94
N LYS A 8 12.56 -6.93 -5.91
CA LYS A 8 11.77 -6.71 -4.70
C LYS A 8 10.53 -7.61 -4.61
N GLN A 9 10.44 -8.64 -5.45
CA GLN A 9 9.28 -9.53 -5.54
C GLN A 9 8.88 -10.16 -4.19
N VAL A 10 9.86 -10.52 -3.36
CA VAL A 10 9.67 -11.09 -2.02
C VAL A 10 8.94 -10.16 -1.04
N HIS A 11 8.90 -8.86 -1.35
CA HIS A 11 8.25 -7.84 -0.53
C HIS A 11 6.92 -7.33 -1.13
N SER A 12 6.41 -8.01 -2.16
CA SER A 12 5.20 -7.57 -2.87
C SER A 12 3.96 -7.51 -1.98
N VAL A 13 3.74 -8.55 -1.16
CA VAL A 13 2.69 -8.62 -0.13
C VAL A 13 3.23 -9.38 1.07
N TYR A 14 3.18 -8.78 2.25
CA TYR A 14 3.53 -9.44 3.51
C TYR A 14 2.68 -8.92 4.67
N HIS A 15 2.75 -9.62 5.81
CA HIS A 15 2.07 -9.23 7.04
C HIS A 15 3.08 -9.03 8.17
N TYR A 16 2.73 -8.21 9.14
CA TYR A 16 3.49 -7.96 10.36
C TYR A 16 2.50 -7.99 11.52
N GLY A 17 2.92 -8.47 12.69
CA GLY A 17 2.01 -8.66 13.82
C GLY A 17 1.34 -7.38 14.35
N VAL A 18 1.84 -6.19 13.98
CA VAL A 18 1.39 -4.89 14.52
C VAL A 18 0.65 -4.00 13.52
N HIS A 19 0.52 -4.40 12.26
CA HIS A 19 -0.21 -3.63 11.23
C HIS A 19 -0.78 -4.53 10.13
N GLY A 20 -1.69 -3.96 9.33
CA GLY A 20 -2.46 -4.67 8.31
C GLY A 20 -1.63 -5.24 7.15
N PRO A 21 -2.30 -5.79 6.12
CA PRO A 21 -1.60 -6.24 4.92
C PRO A 21 -0.78 -5.08 4.36
N THR A 22 0.50 -5.35 4.09
CA THR A 22 1.44 -4.36 3.58
C THR A 22 1.88 -4.75 2.17
N PHE A 23 1.84 -3.77 1.28
CA PHE A 23 2.20 -3.91 -0.12
C PHE A 23 3.53 -3.18 -0.35
N GLY A 24 4.58 -3.90 -0.74
CA GLY A 24 5.93 -3.33 -0.93
C GLY A 24 6.72 -3.11 0.37
N TYR A 25 8.05 -2.98 0.27
CA TYR A 25 8.97 -2.66 1.38
C TYR A 25 9.78 -1.39 1.06
N PRO A 26 9.82 -0.37 1.95
CA PRO A 26 9.17 -0.24 3.25
C PRO A 26 7.74 0.34 3.14
N HIS A 27 6.85 -0.32 2.38
CA HIS A 27 5.44 -0.01 2.15
C HIS A 27 5.11 1.02 1.07
N ASP A 28 4.71 0.54 -0.11
CA ASP A 28 3.97 1.33 -1.10
C ASP A 28 2.57 1.66 -0.61
N ILE A 29 1.90 0.72 0.06
CA ILE A 29 0.61 0.95 0.75
C ILE A 29 0.69 0.26 2.11
N ASN A 30 0.47 1.03 3.17
CA ASN A 30 0.37 0.58 4.55
C ASN A 30 -1.01 0.93 5.12
N ILE A 31 -1.70 -0.09 5.65
CA ILE A 31 -2.94 0.07 6.40
C ILE A 31 -2.64 -0.09 7.90
N ALA A 32 -2.73 1.02 8.64
CA ALA A 32 -2.43 1.05 10.07
C ALA A 32 -3.56 0.41 10.90
N ASN A 33 -3.26 0.06 12.16
CA ASN A 33 -4.31 -0.29 13.12
C ASN A 33 -5.28 0.88 13.31
N GLY A 34 -6.58 0.60 13.36
CA GLY A 34 -7.60 1.64 13.51
C GLY A 34 -7.64 2.63 12.34
N SER A 35 -7.36 2.17 11.12
CA SER A 35 -7.23 3.01 9.92
C SER A 35 -8.48 3.83 9.60
N ASN A 36 -9.64 3.49 10.15
CA ASN A 36 -10.90 4.23 10.03
C ASN A 36 -11.06 5.33 11.10
N ALA A 37 -10.23 5.33 12.13
CA ALA A 37 -10.29 6.26 13.25
C ALA A 37 -9.03 7.14 13.35
N ASN A 38 -8.00 6.89 12.53
CA ASN A 38 -6.77 7.67 12.52
C ASN A 38 -6.18 7.82 11.10
N ASN A 39 -5.25 8.78 10.96
CA ASN A 39 -4.58 9.10 9.71
C ASN A 39 -3.16 8.48 9.61
N ALA A 40 -2.93 7.35 10.29
CA ALA A 40 -1.62 6.69 10.34
C ALA A 40 -1.37 5.75 9.16
N SER A 41 -2.38 5.49 8.31
CA SER A 41 -2.18 4.80 7.04
C SER A 41 -1.45 5.72 6.06
N TYR A 42 -0.59 5.14 5.22
CA TYR A 42 0.20 5.93 4.27
C TYR A 42 0.59 5.15 3.03
N THR A 43 0.97 5.90 2.00
CA THR A 43 1.66 5.40 0.81
C THR A 43 3.06 6.01 0.73
N ASN A 44 4.07 5.21 0.42
CA ASN A 44 5.39 5.70 -0.03
C ASN A 44 5.65 5.26 -1.49
N PHE A 45 4.59 5.17 -2.30
CA PHE A 45 4.73 4.77 -3.70
C PHE A 45 5.54 5.81 -4.48
N PRO A 46 6.53 5.41 -5.31
CA PRO A 46 6.84 4.04 -5.74
C PRO A 46 8.12 3.46 -5.10
N SER A 47 7.96 2.61 -4.09
CA SER A 47 9.04 1.88 -3.47
C SER A 47 9.31 0.53 -4.15
N THR A 48 8.34 -0.37 -4.19
CA THR A 48 8.45 -1.75 -4.75
C THR A 48 7.74 -1.89 -6.08
N TYR A 49 6.60 -1.21 -6.23
CA TYR A 49 5.86 -1.18 -7.49
C TYR A 49 6.36 -0.02 -8.36
N LEU A 50 6.42 -0.25 -9.67
CA LEU A 50 6.85 0.78 -10.63
C LEU A 50 5.76 1.85 -10.82
N ASP A 51 6.15 3.13 -10.76
CA ASP A 51 5.28 4.25 -11.13
C ASP A 51 5.31 4.51 -12.63
N THR A 52 4.26 4.05 -13.31
CA THR A 52 4.02 4.35 -14.73
C THR A 52 3.19 5.60 -14.94
N THR A 53 2.73 6.25 -13.86
CA THR A 53 1.83 7.42 -13.89
C THR A 53 2.57 8.74 -13.63
N GLY A 54 3.76 8.69 -13.01
CA GLY A 54 4.56 9.84 -12.62
C GLY A 54 4.00 10.65 -11.44
N LYS A 55 3.05 10.09 -10.68
CA LYS A 55 2.33 10.78 -9.62
C LYS A 55 2.81 10.41 -8.21
N GLY A 56 3.63 9.37 -8.05
CA GLY A 56 4.11 8.90 -6.75
C GLY A 56 2.98 8.75 -5.73
N ASN A 57 3.14 9.33 -4.53
CA ASN A 57 2.15 9.25 -3.45
C ASN A 57 0.73 9.70 -3.82
N ASN A 58 0.57 10.52 -4.86
CA ASN A 58 -0.75 10.97 -5.31
C ASN A 58 -1.48 9.92 -6.18
N THR A 59 -0.83 8.81 -6.51
CA THR A 59 -1.36 7.77 -7.41
C THR A 59 -2.59 7.07 -6.83
N PHE A 60 -2.55 6.70 -5.55
CA PHE A 60 -3.59 5.86 -4.94
C PHE A 60 -4.59 6.65 -4.10
N THR A 61 -4.09 7.61 -3.33
CA THR A 61 -4.85 8.25 -2.23
C THR A 61 -4.94 9.77 -2.37
N GLY A 62 -4.30 10.34 -3.39
CA GLY A 62 -4.25 11.80 -3.60
C GLY A 62 -3.38 12.57 -2.60
N ALA A 63 -2.89 11.91 -1.55
CA ALA A 63 -1.97 12.42 -0.55
C ALA A 63 -1.19 11.27 0.11
N ARG A 64 -0.06 11.57 0.76
CA ARG A 64 0.77 10.56 1.42
C ARG A 64 0.05 9.80 2.54
N ASN A 65 -0.69 10.50 3.38
CA ASN A 65 -1.41 9.93 4.52
C ASN A 65 -2.91 9.91 4.23
N PHE A 66 -3.60 8.88 4.74
CA PHE A 66 -5.04 8.71 4.52
C PHE A 66 -5.73 7.98 5.69
N THR A 67 -7.05 8.15 5.75
CA THR A 67 -7.97 7.43 6.63
C THR A 67 -8.86 6.55 5.76
N THR A 68 -9.06 5.28 6.13
CA THR A 68 -9.92 4.36 5.39
C THR A 68 -11.38 4.58 5.72
N SER A 69 -12.25 4.63 4.72
CA SER A 69 -13.71 4.55 4.96
C SER A 69 -14.14 3.10 5.12
N ASP A 70 -13.80 2.25 4.15
CA ASP A 70 -14.16 0.83 4.10
C ASP A 70 -12.99 -0.02 3.56
N ILE A 71 -12.99 -1.31 3.85
CA ILE A 71 -12.06 -2.30 3.29
C ILE A 71 -12.85 -3.50 2.79
N GLU A 72 -12.71 -3.80 1.50
CA GLU A 72 -13.34 -4.95 0.84
C GLU A 72 -12.28 -5.94 0.34
N VAL A 73 -12.51 -7.25 0.54
CA VAL A 73 -11.58 -8.31 0.12
C VAL A 73 -12.29 -9.25 -0.85
N PHE A 74 -11.74 -9.38 -2.06
CA PHE A 74 -12.28 -10.24 -3.11
C PHE A 74 -11.33 -11.41 -3.37
N LYS A 75 -11.90 -12.60 -3.62
CA LYS A 75 -11.16 -13.78 -4.10
C LYS A 75 -11.68 -14.18 -5.48
N LEU A 76 -10.80 -14.72 -6.32
CA LEU A 76 -11.23 -15.38 -7.55
C LEU A 76 -11.90 -16.72 -7.18
N ALA A 77 -12.96 -17.05 -7.92
CA ALA A 77 -13.66 -18.34 -7.82
C ALA A 77 -12.87 -19.44 -8.53
#